data_AF-F9RNP8-F1
#
_entry.id   AF-F9RNP8-F1
#
_cell.length_a   1.000
_cell.length_b   1.000
_cell.length_c   1.000
_cell.angle_alpha   90.00
_cell.angle_beta   90.00
_cell.angle_gamma   90.00
#
_symmetry.space_group_name_H-M   'P 1'
#
loop_
_entity.id
_entity.type
_entity.pdbx_description
1 polymer ?
#
loop_
_entity_poly.entity_id
_entity_poly.type
_entity_poly.pdbx_seq_one_letter_code
_entity_poly.pdbx_strand_id
1 'polypeptide(L)'
;MNNDIDYYPAKSIADLPITSILHLPCPDMAGMDNPDPQKRERSLFLLEKLREKHGIKKRVKKAANSLTYVCTEYGCLDFGRGYSR
;
A
#
# COMPACT_ATOMS: atom_id res chain seq x y z
N MET A 1 29.61 14.99 -26.68
CA MET A 1 28.83 15.44 -25.50
C MET A 1 27.39 15.38 -25.94
N ASN A 2 26.69 14.28 -25.65
CA ASN A 2 25.34 14.07 -26.16
C ASN A 2 24.36 14.35 -25.03
N ASN A 3 23.83 15.58 -25.03
CA ASN A 3 22.82 16.06 -24.09
C ASN A 3 21.44 16.00 -24.77
N ASP A 4 21.00 14.79 -25.15
CA ASP A 4 19.73 14.58 -25.88
C ASP A 4 18.76 13.70 -25.07
N ILE A 5 18.63 13.95 -23.77
CA ILE A 5 17.62 13.27 -22.94
C ILE A 5 16.89 14.31 -22.11
N ASP A 6 15.69 14.66 -22.54
CA ASP A 6 14.77 15.48 -21.76
C ASP A 6 14.22 14.64 -20.61
N TYR A 7 14.77 14.85 -19.41
CA TYR A 7 14.28 14.22 -18.19
C TYR A 7 12.97 14.87 -17.74
N TYR A 8 11.92 14.07 -17.59
CA TYR A 8 10.69 14.48 -16.94
C TYR A 8 10.46 13.67 -15.66
N PRO A 9 10.07 14.32 -14.55
CA PRO A 9 9.75 13.61 -13.32
C PRO A 9 8.54 12.70 -13.53
N ALA A 10 8.61 11.49 -12.99
CA ALA A 10 7.49 10.55 -13.03
C ALA A 10 6.29 11.12 -12.26
N LYS A 11 5.09 11.01 -12.84
CA LYS A 11 3.83 11.35 -12.17
C LYS A 11 3.18 10.07 -11.67
N SER A 12 2.66 10.10 -10.45
CA SER A 12 1.90 8.98 -9.90
C SER A 12 0.61 8.81 -10.69
N ILE A 13 0.20 7.56 -10.93
CA ILE A 13 -1.11 7.26 -11.53
C ILE A 13 -2.27 7.75 -10.65
N ALA A 14 -2.03 7.95 -9.35
CA ALA A 14 -3.00 8.52 -8.41
C ALA A 14 -3.29 10.01 -8.67
N ASP A 15 -2.36 10.72 -9.32
CA ASP A 15 -2.48 12.16 -9.60
C ASP A 15 -3.02 12.45 -11.00
N LEU A 16 -3.27 11.40 -11.79
CA LEU A 16 -3.87 11.52 -13.11
C LEU A 16 -5.39 11.51 -13.01
N PRO A 17 -6.10 12.31 -13.82
CA PRO A 17 -7.56 12.29 -13.81
C PRO A 17 -8.07 10.90 -14.18
N ILE A 18 -8.99 10.39 -13.37
CA ILE A 18 -9.70 9.13 -13.64
C ILE A 18 -10.65 9.38 -14.82
N THR A 19 -10.21 9.03 -16.02
CA THR A 19 -10.95 9.27 -17.26
C THR A 19 -11.72 8.06 -17.76
N SER A 20 -11.48 6.86 -17.20
CA SER A 20 -12.14 5.62 -17.63
C SER A 20 -13.01 4.99 -16.56
N ILE A 21 -14.12 4.38 -16.99
CA ILE A 21 -15.10 3.69 -16.14
C ILE A 21 -14.45 2.55 -15.33
N LEU A 22 -13.35 1.98 -15.83
CA LEU A 22 -12.57 0.95 -15.13
C LEU A 22 -11.86 1.45 -13.87
N HIS A 23 -11.64 2.77 -13.75
CA HIS A 23 -10.95 3.40 -12.63
C HIS A 23 -11.94 4.04 -11.64
N LEU A 24 -13.23 4.08 -11.99
CA LEU A 24 -14.30 4.44 -11.08
C LEU A 24 -14.64 3.24 -10.20
N PRO A 25 -15.00 3.43 -8.91
CA PRO A 25 -15.63 2.38 -8.15
C PRO A 25 -16.89 1.93 -8.92
N CYS A 26 -17.18 0.62 -8.91
CA CYS A 26 -18.40 0.12 -9.53
C CYS A 26 -19.61 0.92 -9.06
N PRO A 27 -20.63 1.15 -9.90
CA PRO A 27 -21.83 1.91 -9.52
C PRO A 27 -22.47 1.43 -8.21
N ASP A 28 -22.47 0.12 -7.98
CA ASP A 28 -22.98 -0.51 -6.75
C ASP A 28 -22.05 -0.36 -5.54
N MET A 29 -20.79 0.03 -5.76
CA MET A 29 -19.76 0.31 -4.73
C MET A 29 -19.64 1.80 -4.40
N ALA A 30 -20.44 2.67 -5.04
CA ALA A 30 -20.60 4.08 -4.64
C ALA A 30 -21.27 4.23 -3.25
N GLY A 31 -21.73 3.14 -2.64
CA GLY A 31 -22.45 3.12 -1.36
C GLY A 31 -21.65 3.46 -0.09
N MET A 32 -20.45 4.06 -0.21
CA MET A 32 -19.66 4.52 0.94
C MET A 32 -19.59 6.05 1.08
N ASP A 33 -20.41 6.81 0.35
CA ASP A 33 -20.39 8.28 0.45
C ASP A 33 -20.86 8.77 1.83
N ASN A 34 -21.72 8.04 2.53
CA ASN A 34 -22.14 8.35 3.89
C ASN A 34 -22.40 7.08 4.73
N PRO A 35 -21.35 6.41 5.22
CA PRO A 35 -21.49 5.16 5.96
C PRO A 35 -22.03 5.43 7.37
N ASP A 36 -23.10 4.74 7.74
CA ASP A 36 -23.66 4.79 9.10
C ASP A 36 -22.64 4.26 10.13
N PRO A 37 -22.22 5.08 11.12
CA PRO A 37 -21.19 4.70 12.08
C PRO A 37 -21.60 3.49 12.93
N GLN A 38 -22.88 3.34 13.26
CA GLN A 38 -23.35 2.23 14.08
C GLN A 38 -23.28 0.90 13.32
N LYS A 39 -23.66 0.92 12.03
CA LYS A 39 -23.53 -0.26 11.16
C LYS A 39 -22.08 -0.64 10.95
N ARG A 40 -21.18 0.34 10.88
CA ARG A 40 -19.73 0.12 10.78
C ARG A 40 -19.19 -0.58 12.04
N GLU A 41 -19.50 -0.06 13.22
CA GLU A 41 -19.05 -0.65 14.49
C GLU A 41 -19.58 -2.07 14.68
N ARG A 42 -20.87 -2.30 14.40
CA ARG A 42 -21.47 -3.63 14.44
C ARG A 42 -20.79 -4.61 13.49
N SER A 43 -20.50 -4.18 12.27
CA SER A 43 -19.80 -5.01 11.27
C SER A 43 -18.39 -5.38 11.75
N LEU A 44 -17.66 -4.43 12.33
CA LEU A 44 -16.31 -4.66 12.87
C LEU A 44 -16.33 -5.69 14.01
N PHE A 45 -17.29 -5.57 14.92
CA PHE A 45 -17.48 -6.51 16.02
C PHE A 45 -17.79 -7.93 15.54
N LEU A 46 -18.66 -8.07 14.54
CA LEU A 46 -18.99 -9.37 13.96
C LEU A 46 -17.78 -10.01 13.27
N LEU A 47 -16.97 -9.21 12.55
CA LEU A 47 -15.74 -9.69 11.93
C LEU A 47 -14.72 -10.17 12.97
N GLU A 48 -14.64 -9.52 14.12
CA GLU A 48 -13.78 -9.95 15.22
C GLU A 48 -14.22 -11.32 15.77
N LYS A 49 -15.51 -11.49 16.06
CA LYS A 49 -16.07 -12.79 16.49
C LYS A 49 -15.84 -13.91 15.48
N LEU A 50 -16.00 -13.62 14.20
CA LEU A 50 -15.73 -14.60 13.13
C LEU A 50 -14.26 -14.98 13.10
N ARG A 51 -13.35 -14.01 13.21
CA ARG A 51 -11.91 -14.28 13.28
C ARG A 51 -11.55 -15.15 14.46
N GLU A 52 -12.08 -14.86 15.65
CA GLU A 52 -11.87 -15.67 16.86
C GLU A 52 -12.36 -17.10 16.67
N LYS A 53 -13.60 -17.28 16.18
CA LYS A 53 -14.20 -18.60 15.92
C LYS A 53 -13.36 -19.46 14.98
N HIS A 54 -12.76 -18.83 13.97
CA HIS A 54 -11.97 -19.53 12.95
C HIS A 54 -10.45 -19.49 13.20
N GLY A 55 -10.00 -18.97 14.35
CA GLY A 55 -8.58 -18.85 14.67
C GLY A 55 -7.78 -17.93 13.74
N ILE A 56 -8.46 -17.03 13.00
CA ILE A 56 -7.84 -16.13 12.04
C ILE A 56 -7.24 -14.93 12.78
N LYS A 57 -5.94 -14.97 13.05
CA LYS A 57 -5.22 -13.86 13.69
C LYS A 57 -4.94 -12.76 12.66
N LYS A 58 -5.16 -11.49 13.04
CA LYS A 58 -4.70 -10.36 12.24
C LYS A 58 -3.18 -10.44 12.11
N ARG A 59 -2.66 -10.33 10.89
CA ARG A 59 -1.22 -10.28 10.65
C ARG A 59 -0.66 -9.02 11.32
N VAL A 60 0.24 -9.21 12.27
CA VAL A 60 1.05 -8.11 12.81
C VAL A 60 1.95 -7.63 11.66
N LYS A 61 1.79 -6.37 11.25
CA LYS A 61 2.72 -5.77 10.30
C LYS A 61 4.08 -5.70 10.99
N LYS A 62 5.09 -6.35 10.42
CA LYS A 62 6.47 -6.12 10.85
C LYS A 62 6.78 -4.64 10.62
N ALA A 63 7.46 -4.01 11.57
CA ALA A 63 8.03 -2.69 11.34
C ALA A 63 8.89 -2.75 10.06
N ALA A 64 8.82 -1.72 9.22
CA ALA A 64 9.70 -1.63 8.09
C ALA A 64 11.14 -1.58 8.61
N ASN A 65 12.01 -2.44 8.10
CA ASN A 65 13.43 -2.34 8.38
C ASN A 65 13.93 -0.99 7.83
N SER A 66 14.71 -0.25 8.60
CA SER A 66 15.38 0.94 8.08
C SER A 66 16.35 0.52 6.98
N LEU A 67 16.26 1.13 5.80
CA LEU A 67 17.26 0.97 4.76
C LEU A 67 18.54 1.68 5.21
N THR A 68 19.54 0.92 5.65
CA THR A 68 20.88 1.43 5.93
C THR A 68 21.74 1.26 4.68
N TYR A 69 21.87 2.35 3.93
CA TYR A 69 22.72 2.41 2.75
C TYR A 69 24.11 2.92 3.13
N VAL A 70 25.15 2.16 2.77
CA VAL A 70 26.54 2.62 2.93
C VAL A 70 27.22 2.55 1.58
N CYS A 71 27.73 3.69 1.13
CA CYS A 71 28.52 3.76 -0.09
C CYS A 71 29.98 3.43 0.19
N THR A 72 30.51 2.50 -0.59
CA THR A 72 31.92 2.11 -0.62
C THR A 72 32.50 2.45 -2.00
N GLU A 73 33.82 2.33 -2.15
CA GLU A 73 34.51 2.59 -3.43
C GLU A 73 34.01 1.71 -4.59
N TYR A 74 33.44 0.54 -4.27
CA TYR A 74 32.93 -0.43 -5.24
C TYR A 74 31.43 -0.29 -5.51
N GLY A 75 30.80 0.76 -4.97
CA GLY A 75 29.36 0.97 -5.02
C GLY A 75 28.72 0.92 -3.65
N CYS A 76 27.40 1.00 -3.61
CA CYS A 76 26.68 1.18 -2.37
C CYS A 76 25.80 -0.04 -2.04
N LEU A 77 25.86 -0.45 -0.78
CA LEU A 77 25.29 -1.70 -0.28
C LEU A 77 24.07 -1.40 0.60
N ASP A 78 23.02 -2.20 0.43
CA ASP A 78 21.87 -2.24 1.34
C ASP A 78 22.07 -3.38 2.34
N PHE A 79 22.34 -3.04 3.60
CA PHE A 79 22.49 -4.01 4.70
C PHE A 79 21.14 -4.44 5.29
N GLY A 80 20.02 -3.85 4.85
CA GLY A 80 18.67 -4.06 5.40
C GLY A 80 17.97 -5.34 4.92
N ARG A 81 18.53 -6.05 3.93
CA ARG A 81 18.04 -7.37 3.50
C ARG A 81 18.90 -8.46 4.12
N GLY A 82 18.38 -9.05 5.19
CA GLY A 82 18.91 -10.29 5.75
C GLY A 82 18.98 -11.38 4.69
N TYR A 83 20.18 -11.63 4.17
CA TYR A 83 20.52 -12.90 3.56
C TYR A 83 20.63 -13.92 4.70
N SER A 84 19.51 -14.59 5.02
CA SER A 84 19.59 -15.85 5.74
C SER A 84 20.30 -16.84 4.82
N ARG A 85 21.46 -17.35 5.27
CA ARG A 85 21.92 -18.67 4.84
C ARG A 85 21.01 -19.75 5.42
#